data_AF-A0A317CUH7-F1
#
_entry.id   AF-A0A317CUH7-F1
#
_cell.length_a   1.000
_cell.length_b   1.000
_cell.length_c   1.000
_cell.angle_alpha   90.00
_cell.angle_beta   90.00
_cell.angle_gamma   90.00
#
_symmetry.space_group_name_H-M   'P 1'
#
loop_
_entity.id
_entity.type
_entity.pdbx_description
1 polymer ?
#
loop_
_entity_poly.entity_id
_entity_poly.type
_entity_poly.pdbx_seq_one_letter_code
_entity_poly.pdbx_strand_id
1 'polypeptide(L)'
;MTVTSRPTATPSHWRITWAERENERRRRAYRSETDAWLRRNDHLTRLRIEAAGFLGCTQPRTGLPVDLADDELVFRVLPIAELVEAEARHVPGLPTPGPGTFADTPAGALPTGLRVVDAGVAVVTNHRVAFAGPDRRREWRYADLAAPAHHP
;
A
#
# COMPACT_ATOMS: atom_id res chain seq x y z
N MET A 1 -43.17 -51.79 -16.42
CA MET A 1 -42.68 -50.50 -15.89
C MET A 1 -42.45 -49.57 -17.07
N THR A 2 -43.32 -48.57 -17.25
CA THR A 2 -43.27 -47.63 -18.37
C THR A 2 -42.58 -46.36 -17.91
N VAL A 3 -41.40 -46.08 -18.45
CA VAL A 3 -40.67 -44.83 -18.22
C VAL A 3 -41.35 -43.76 -19.08
N THR A 4 -42.13 -42.87 -18.45
CA THR A 4 -42.68 -41.69 -19.11
C THR A 4 -41.56 -40.67 -19.30
N SER A 5 -41.04 -40.55 -20.52
CA SER A 5 -40.14 -39.46 -20.88
C SER A 5 -40.94 -38.15 -20.89
N ARG A 6 -40.55 -37.21 -20.01
CA ARG A 6 -41.11 -35.87 -19.96
C ARG A 6 -40.67 -35.10 -21.22
N PRO A 7 -41.59 -34.51 -22.00
CA PRO A 7 -41.19 -33.73 -23.18
C PRO A 7 -40.35 -32.53 -22.74
N THR A 8 -39.13 -32.45 -23.26
CA THR A 8 -38.25 -31.30 -23.10
C THR A 8 -38.86 -30.15 -23.89
N ALA A 9 -39.50 -29.21 -23.20
CA ALA A 9 -40.02 -28.00 -23.84
C ALA A 9 -38.87 -27.22 -24.47
N THR A 10 -38.90 -27.03 -25.79
CA THR A 10 -37.90 -26.23 -26.49
C THR A 10 -37.93 -24.80 -25.95
N PRO A 11 -36.82 -24.27 -25.41
CA PRO A 11 -36.83 -22.92 -24.88
C PRO A 11 -37.16 -21.94 -26.01
N SER A 12 -38.04 -20.98 -25.72
CA SER A 12 -38.41 -19.94 -26.66
C SER A 12 -37.18 -19.15 -27.11
N HIS A 13 -37.16 -18.74 -28.37
CA HIS A 13 -36.03 -18.01 -28.98
C HIS A 13 -35.59 -16.77 -28.17
N TRP A 14 -36.54 -16.08 -27.52
CA TRP A 14 -36.23 -14.93 -26.66
C TRP A 14 -35.47 -15.34 -25.38
N ARG A 15 -35.71 -16.53 -24.82
CA ARG A 15 -34.99 -17.05 -23.64
C ARG A 15 -33.57 -17.45 -24.00
N ILE A 16 -33.37 -18.03 -25.18
CA ILE A 16 -32.04 -18.39 -25.71
C ILE A 16 -31.22 -17.12 -25.89
N THR A 17 -31.75 -16.15 -26.64
CA THR A 17 -31.06 -14.87 -26.91
C THR A 17 -30.80 -14.05 -25.65
N TRP A 18 -31.70 -14.07 -24.66
CA TRP A 18 -31.45 -13.46 -23.36
C TRP A 18 -30.31 -14.17 -22.61
N ALA A 19 -30.31 -15.50 -22.57
CA ALA A 19 -29.28 -16.28 -21.88
C ALA A 19 -27.90 -16.09 -22.51
N GLU A 20 -27.81 -16.00 -23.84
CA GLU A 20 -26.57 -15.68 -24.56
C GLU A 20 -26.02 -14.30 -24.19
N ARG A 21 -26.89 -13.28 -24.19
CA ARG A 21 -26.50 -11.91 -23.81
C ARG A 21 -26.04 -11.84 -22.36
N GLU A 22 -26.74 -12.52 -21.47
CA GLU A 22 -26.40 -12.56 -20.05
C GLU A 22 -25.08 -13.31 -19.80
N ASN A 23 -24.86 -14.42 -20.51
CA ASN A 23 -23.58 -15.14 -20.47
C ASN A 23 -22.44 -14.28 -21.01
N GLU A 24 -22.64 -13.57 -22.12
CA GLU A 24 -21.61 -12.68 -22.66
C GLU A 24 -21.33 -11.50 -21.72
N ARG A 25 -22.35 -10.97 -21.04
CA ARG A 25 -22.17 -9.95 -19.98
C ARG A 25 -21.28 -10.48 -18.85
N ARG A 26 -21.56 -11.68 -18.35
CA ARG A 26 -20.76 -12.31 -17.28
C ARG A 26 -19.34 -12.64 -17.72
N ARG A 27 -19.16 -13.15 -18.94
CA ARG A 27 -17.82 -13.41 -19.51
C ARG A 27 -17.00 -12.13 -19.65
N ARG A 28 -17.62 -11.02 -20.06
CA ARG A 28 -16.95 -9.71 -20.13
C ARG A 28 -16.57 -9.18 -18.76
N ALA A 29 -17.47 -9.26 -17.77
CA ALA A 29 -17.19 -8.86 -16.40
C ALA A 29 -16.01 -9.66 -15.82
N TYR A 30 -16.06 -11.00 -15.93
CA TYR A 30 -14.99 -11.88 -15.48
C TYR A 30 -13.65 -11.59 -16.13
N ARG A 31 -13.61 -11.41 -17.46
CA ARG A 31 -12.39 -11.02 -18.18
C ARG A 31 -11.84 -9.69 -17.67
N SER A 32 -12.71 -8.69 -17.51
CA SER A 32 -12.29 -7.36 -17.02
C SER A 32 -11.69 -7.41 -15.61
N GLU A 33 -12.29 -8.19 -14.71
CA GLU A 33 -11.76 -8.40 -13.35
C GLU A 33 -10.43 -9.16 -13.38
N THR A 34 -10.33 -10.21 -14.20
CA THR A 34 -9.10 -10.99 -14.38
C THR A 34 -7.97 -10.11 -14.92
N ASP A 35 -8.25 -9.29 -15.93
CA ASP A 35 -7.27 -8.37 -16.52
C ASP A 35 -6.83 -7.31 -15.50
N ALA A 36 -7.76 -6.80 -14.68
CA ALA A 36 -7.42 -5.85 -13.62
C ALA A 36 -6.53 -6.49 -12.53
N TRP A 37 -6.82 -7.74 -12.17
CA TRP A 37 -6.01 -8.50 -11.24
C TRP A 37 -4.60 -8.77 -11.80
N LEU A 38 -4.49 -9.19 -13.06
CA LEU A 38 -3.21 -9.40 -13.74
C LEU A 38 -2.36 -8.12 -13.79
N ARG A 39 -2.95 -6.99 -14.19
CA ARG A 39 -2.25 -5.69 -14.19
C ARG A 39 -1.72 -5.32 -12.81
N ARG A 40 -2.50 -5.57 -11.76
CA ARG A 40 -2.07 -5.31 -10.37
C ARG A 40 -0.93 -6.23 -9.97
N ASN A 41 -1.01 -7.52 -10.32
CA ASN A 41 0.05 -8.49 -10.05
C ASN A 41 1.36 -8.10 -10.76
N ASP A 42 1.28 -7.71 -12.03
CA ASP A 42 2.44 -7.28 -12.81
C ASP A 42 3.07 -6.01 -12.22
N HIS A 43 2.25 -5.05 -11.79
CA HIS A 43 2.72 -3.86 -11.10
C HIS A 43 3.44 -4.18 -9.79
N LEU A 44 2.86 -5.05 -8.96
CA LEU A 44 3.50 -5.50 -7.70
C LEU A 44 4.80 -6.27 -7.96
N THR A 45 4.83 -7.08 -9.01
CA THR A 45 6.04 -7.80 -9.42
C THR A 45 7.14 -6.83 -9.83
N ARG A 46 6.81 -5.80 -10.62
CA ARG A 46 7.75 -4.74 -10.99
C ARG A 46 8.30 -4.02 -9.75
N LEU A 47 7.43 -3.58 -8.84
CA LEU A 47 7.84 -2.93 -7.60
C LEU A 47 8.78 -3.82 -6.78
N ARG A 48 8.51 -5.13 -6.73
CA ARG A 48 9.37 -6.09 -6.03
C ARG A 48 10.75 -6.20 -6.67
N ILE A 49 10.82 -6.25 -8.00
CA ILE A 49 12.10 -6.29 -8.73
C ILE A 49 12.88 -5.00 -8.50
N GLU A 50 12.24 -3.84 -8.63
CA GLU A 50 12.84 -2.53 -8.39
C GLU A 50 13.37 -2.42 -6.95
N ALA A 51 12.58 -2.83 -5.95
CA ALA A 51 13.00 -2.85 -4.55
C ALA A 51 14.17 -3.80 -4.31
N ALA A 52 14.18 -4.99 -4.92
CA ALA A 52 15.29 -5.95 -4.78
C ALA A 52 16.59 -5.47 -5.44
N GLY A 53 16.48 -4.67 -6.51
CA GLY A 53 17.63 -4.08 -7.19
C GLY A 53 18.14 -2.78 -6.55
N PHE A 54 17.44 -2.24 -5.55
CA PHE A 54 17.80 -0.98 -4.92
C PHE A 54 18.90 -1.18 -3.87
N LEU A 55 20.08 -0.64 -4.14
CA LEU A 55 21.26 -0.74 -3.27
C LEU A 55 21.32 0.36 -2.19
N GLY A 56 20.22 1.09 -1.98
CA GLY A 56 20.17 2.26 -1.10
C GLY A 56 20.68 3.55 -1.74
N CYS A 57 20.59 4.65 -1.00
CA CYS A 57 21.26 5.90 -1.34
C CYS A 57 22.77 5.74 -1.11
N THR A 58 23.59 6.21 -2.06
CA THR A 58 25.06 6.25 -1.96
C THR A 58 25.58 7.28 -0.94
N GLN A 59 24.70 7.80 -0.08
CA GLN A 59 25.01 8.84 0.88
C GLN A 59 25.92 8.27 1.98
N PRO A 60 26.90 9.04 2.49
CA PRO A 60 27.85 8.53 3.47
C PRO A 60 27.13 7.96 4.70
N ARG A 61 27.46 6.71 5.07
CA ARG A 61 26.97 6.06 6.30
C ARG A 61 27.43 6.77 7.57
N THR A 62 28.46 7.62 7.45
CA THR A 62 29.04 8.42 8.53
C THR A 62 28.34 9.75 8.69
N GLY A 63 28.10 10.16 9.94
CA GLY A 63 27.47 11.46 10.25
C GLY A 63 25.94 11.43 10.25
N LEU A 64 25.33 10.26 10.09
CA LEU A 64 23.91 10.08 10.34
C LEU A 64 23.63 10.17 11.84
N PRO A 65 22.48 10.72 12.26
CA PRO A 65 22.14 10.86 13.66
C PRO A 65 21.63 9.55 14.28
N VAL A 66 21.95 8.41 13.68
CA VAL A 66 21.53 7.06 14.07
C VAL A 66 22.62 6.05 13.71
N ASP A 67 22.82 5.04 14.56
CA ASP A 67 23.80 3.98 14.34
C ASP A 67 23.18 2.89 13.47
N LEU A 68 23.82 2.56 12.35
CA LEU A 68 23.32 1.58 11.39
C LEU A 68 23.94 0.20 11.63
N ALA A 69 23.14 -0.87 11.52
CA ALA A 69 23.67 -2.23 11.46
C ALA A 69 24.45 -2.48 10.15
N ASP A 70 25.31 -3.49 10.14
CA ASP A 70 26.18 -3.79 8.98
C ASP A 70 25.40 -4.09 7.70
N ASP A 71 24.22 -4.72 7.83
CA ASP A 71 23.30 -5.08 6.75
C ASP A 71 22.21 -4.01 6.50
N GLU A 72 22.20 -2.93 7.29
CA GLU A 72 21.18 -1.90 7.18
C GLU A 72 21.49 -0.94 6.02
N LEU A 73 20.59 -0.90 5.03
CA LEU A 73 20.69 -0.04 3.86
C LEU A 73 19.85 1.23 4.07
N VAL A 74 20.46 2.41 3.85
CA VAL A 74 19.73 3.68 3.89
C VAL A 74 19.01 3.90 2.58
N PHE A 75 17.69 4.03 2.64
CA PHE A 75 16.86 4.33 1.48
C PHE A 75 16.63 5.81 1.28
N ARG A 76 16.58 6.60 2.36
CA ARG A 76 16.42 8.05 2.28
C ARG A 76 16.86 8.72 3.58
N VAL A 77 17.40 9.92 3.45
CA VAL A 77 17.58 10.86 4.56
C VAL A 77 16.70 12.09 4.28
N LEU A 78 15.79 12.39 5.21
CA LEU A 78 15.00 13.61 5.22
C LEU A 78 15.60 14.54 6.29
N PRO A 79 16.37 15.57 5.92
CA PRO A 79 17.06 16.42 6.88
C PRO A 79 16.12 17.32 7.68
N ILE A 80 14.93 17.60 7.13
CA ILE A 80 13.90 18.45 7.76
C ILE A 80 12.59 17.67 7.64
N ALA A 81 12.32 16.83 8.63
CA ALA A 81 11.10 16.05 8.78
C ALA A 81 10.35 16.51 10.02
N GLU A 82 9.03 16.64 9.90
CA GLU A 82 8.14 16.87 11.03
C GLU A 82 7.63 15.51 11.53
N LEU A 83 7.75 15.27 12.84
CA LEU A 83 7.11 14.14 13.48
C LEU A 83 5.69 14.55 13.87
N VAL A 84 4.71 13.90 13.24
CA VAL A 84 3.29 14.14 13.49
C VAL A 84 2.71 12.98 14.28
N GLU A 85 2.06 13.29 15.40
CA GLU A 85 1.31 12.30 16.20
C GLU A 85 -0.19 12.53 16.05
N ALA A 86 -0.93 11.42 15.98
CA ALA A 86 -2.38 11.42 16.09
C ALA A 86 -2.79 11.45 17.57
N GLU A 87 -3.63 12.41 17.96
CA GLU A 87 -4.14 12.52 19.33
C GLU A 87 -5.26 11.52 19.64
N ALA A 88 -5.88 10.95 18.60
CA ALA A 88 -7.00 10.02 18.71
C ALA A 88 -6.76 8.73 17.91
N ARG A 89 -7.39 7.63 18.37
CA ARG A 89 -7.36 6.32 17.66
C ARG A 89 -7.95 6.38 16.25
N HIS A 90 -8.86 7.32 15.98
CA HIS A 90 -9.48 7.54 14.68
C HIS A 90 -9.41 9.01 14.32
N VAL A 91 -8.44 9.37 13.48
CA VAL A 91 -8.32 10.72 12.94
C VAL A 91 -8.92 10.74 11.52
N PRO A 92 -10.02 11.46 11.28
CA PRO A 92 -10.59 11.60 9.94
C PRO A 92 -9.62 12.37 9.04
N GLY A 93 -9.55 11.99 7.75
CA GLY A 93 -8.70 12.68 6.78
C GLY A 93 -7.24 12.22 6.76
N LEU A 94 -6.89 11.16 7.49
CA LEU A 94 -5.61 10.47 7.27
C LEU A 94 -5.54 9.93 5.83
N PRO A 95 -4.38 10.04 5.16
CA PRO A 95 -4.21 9.50 3.82
C PRO A 95 -4.46 7.99 3.85
N THR A 96 -5.20 7.49 2.85
CA THR A 96 -5.43 6.05 2.71
C THR A 96 -4.09 5.38 2.38
N PRO A 97 -3.65 4.38 3.16
CA PRO A 97 -2.42 3.66 2.87
C PRO A 97 -2.52 2.99 1.51
N GLY A 98 -1.55 3.26 0.67
CA GLY A 98 -1.46 2.68 -0.66
C GLY A 98 -0.04 2.73 -1.18
N PRO A 99 0.22 2.11 -2.33
CA PRO A 99 1.46 2.32 -3.07
C PRO A 99 1.48 3.78 -3.54
N GLY A 100 2.01 4.66 -2.68
CA GLY A 100 2.18 6.08 -2.96
C GLY A 100 3.60 6.35 -3.44
N THR A 101 3.74 7.33 -4.31
CA THR A 101 5.03 7.96 -4.59
C THR A 101 5.41 8.81 -3.38
N PHE A 102 6.64 8.68 -2.88
CA PHE A 102 7.16 9.43 -1.71
C PHE A 102 7.21 10.96 -1.88
N ALA A 103 6.70 11.49 -2.99
CA ALA A 103 6.57 12.91 -3.29
C ALA A 103 5.22 13.50 -2.82
N ASP A 104 4.24 12.67 -2.49
CA ASP A 104 2.91 13.11 -2.04
C ASP A 104 2.92 13.42 -0.54
N THR A 105 3.76 14.37 -0.13
CA THR A 105 3.55 15.04 1.16
C THR A 105 2.21 15.77 1.06
N PRO A 106 1.26 15.56 1.97
CA PRO A 106 0.00 16.30 1.94
C PRO A 106 0.31 17.79 2.06
N ALA A 107 0.15 18.53 0.96
CA ALA A 107 0.31 19.97 0.94
C ALA A 107 -0.92 20.60 1.61
N GLY A 108 -0.73 21.26 2.75
CA GLY A 108 -1.82 21.96 3.46
C GLY A 108 -1.73 21.85 4.98
N ALA A 109 -2.74 22.39 5.66
CA ALA A 109 -2.87 22.27 7.11
C ALA A 109 -3.10 20.80 7.49
N LEU A 110 -2.48 20.36 8.58
CA LEU A 110 -2.71 19.02 9.12
C LEU A 110 -4.20 18.83 9.46
N PRO A 111 -4.79 17.66 9.14
CA PRO A 111 -6.13 17.31 9.58
C PRO A 111 -6.32 17.48 11.09
N THR A 112 -7.52 17.85 11.51
CA THR A 112 -7.88 17.96 12.93
C THR A 112 -7.60 16.65 13.66
N GLY A 113 -6.86 16.71 14.77
CA GLY A 113 -6.44 15.54 15.55
C GLY A 113 -5.04 15.03 15.20
N LEU A 114 -4.35 15.65 14.24
CA LEU A 114 -2.91 15.51 14.04
C LEU A 114 -2.18 16.75 14.56
N ARG A 115 -1.06 16.54 15.23
CA ARG A 115 -0.17 17.62 15.65
C ARG A 115 1.29 17.30 15.38
N VAL A 116 2.06 18.31 14.99
CA VAL A 116 3.52 18.22 14.99
C VAL A 116 3.98 18.20 16.45
N VAL A 117 4.79 17.21 16.80
CA VAL A 117 5.33 17.03 18.16
C VAL A 117 6.84 17.20 18.23
N ASP A 118 7.52 17.12 17.09
CA ASP A 118 8.97 17.26 16.98
C ASP A 118 9.36 17.56 15.52
N ALA A 119 10.57 18.08 15.31
CA ALA A 119 11.14 18.30 13.98
C ALA A 119 12.63 17.99 13.96
N GLY A 120 13.11 17.33 12.91
CA GLY A 120 14.49 16.86 12.86
C GLY A 120 14.81 16.02 11.63
N VAL A 121 15.78 15.14 11.76
CA VAL A 121 16.23 14.29 10.67
C VAL A 121 15.54 12.93 10.74
N ALA A 122 14.93 12.49 9.65
CA ALA A 122 14.42 11.12 9.50
C ALA A 122 15.31 10.31 8.55
N VAL A 123 15.70 9.12 8.96
CA VAL A 123 16.44 8.15 8.17
C VAL A 123 15.53 6.95 7.94
N VAL A 124 15.25 6.65 6.68
CA VAL A 124 14.45 5.51 6.26
C VAL A 124 15.41 4.44 5.78
N THR A 125 15.36 3.25 6.37
CA THR A 125 16.24 2.12 6.02
C THR A 125 15.43 0.92 5.55
N ASN A 126 16.09 -0.20 5.25
CA ASN A 126 15.44 -1.49 5.01
C ASN A 126 14.84 -2.12 6.28
N HIS A 127 15.25 -1.68 7.48
CA HIS A 127 14.83 -2.28 8.75
C HIS A 127 13.84 -1.43 9.54
N ARG A 128 13.96 -0.10 9.45
CA ARG A 128 13.23 0.84 10.30
C ARG A 128 13.13 2.23 9.68
N VAL A 129 12.27 3.03 10.30
CA VAL A 129 12.38 4.49 10.25
C VAL A 129 12.99 4.93 11.57
N ALA A 130 14.05 5.74 11.49
CA ALA A 130 14.70 6.33 12.65
C ALA A 130 14.63 7.85 12.56
N PHE A 131 14.25 8.51 13.64
CA PHE A 131 14.06 9.96 13.71
C PHE A 131 14.91 10.53 14.83
N ALA A 132 15.61 11.62 14.54
CA ALA A 132 16.42 12.36 15.50
C ALA A 132 15.97 13.82 15.52
N GLY A 133 15.22 14.18 16.56
CA GLY A 133 14.91 15.56 16.93
C GLY A 133 16.02 16.17 17.79
N PRO A 134 15.84 17.40 18.29
CA PRO A 134 16.84 18.12 19.08
C PRO A 134 17.17 17.39 20.39
N ASP A 135 16.14 16.85 21.06
CA ASP A 135 16.26 16.27 22.40
C ASP A 135 16.05 14.75 22.44
N ARG A 136 15.48 14.18 21.38
CA ARG A 136 15.00 12.79 21.39
C ARG A 136 15.32 12.07 20.09
N ARG A 137 15.66 10.79 20.25
CA ARG A 137 15.74 9.83 19.15
C ARG A 137 14.60 8.82 19.29
N ARG A 138 13.99 8.46 18.17
CA ARG A 138 12.88 7.50 18.09
C ARG A 138 13.10 6.57 16.92
N GLU A 139 12.69 5.33 17.08
CA GLU A 139 12.87 4.29 16.07
C GLU A 139 11.62 3.44 15.97
N TRP A 140 11.25 3.10 14.74
CA TRP A 140 10.12 2.22 14.42
C TRP A 140 10.59 1.15 13.46
N ARG A 141 10.79 -0.07 13.96
CA ARG A 141 11.14 -1.22 13.11
C ARG A 141 9.91 -1.67 12.34
N TYR A 142 10.09 -2.01 11.07
CA TYR A 142 8.98 -2.48 10.25
C TYR A 142 8.38 -3.79 10.78
N ALA A 143 9.19 -4.64 11.41
CA ALA A 143 8.73 -5.88 12.04
C ALA A 143 7.77 -5.64 13.23
N ASP A 144 7.84 -4.47 13.87
CA ASP A 144 7.00 -4.12 15.02
C ASP A 144 5.73 -3.37 14.60
N LEU A 145 5.63 -2.97 13.33
CA LEU A 145 4.45 -2.30 12.79
C LEU A 145 3.38 -3.34 12.44
N ALA A 146 2.22 -3.26 13.10
CA ALA A 146 1.10 -4.17 12.85
C ALA A 146 0.55 -4.05 11.41
N ALA A 147 0.61 -2.85 10.83
CA ALA A 147 0.38 -2.57 9.41
C ALA A 147 0.78 -1.11 9.09
N PRO A 148 0.90 -0.72 7.81
CA PRO A 148 1.19 0.67 7.39
C PRO A 148 0.21 1.76 7.90
N ALA A 149 -0.88 1.40 8.58
CA ALA A 149 -1.85 2.32 9.20
C ALA A 149 -2.36 1.89 10.58
N HIS A 150 -1.72 0.92 11.23
CA HIS A 150 -2.20 0.48 12.53
C HIS A 150 -1.20 0.85 13.62
N HIS A 151 -1.60 1.84 14.43
CA HIS A 151 -1.26 1.85 15.84
C HIS A 151 -2.28 0.94 16.56
N PRO A 152 -1.89 0.08 17.52
CA PRO A 152 -2.84 -0.65 18.37
C PRO A 152 -3.80 0.26 19.14
#